data_AF-A0ABD0QCZ1-F1
#
_entry.id   AF-A0ABD0QCZ1-F1
#
_cell.length_a   1.000
_cell.length_b   1.000
_cell.length_c   1.000
_cell.angle_alpha   90.00
_cell.angle_beta   90.00
_cell.angle_gamma   90.00
#
_symmetry.space_group_name_H-M   'P 1'
#
loop_
_entity.id
_entity.type
_entity.pdbx_description
1 polymer ?
#
loop_
_entity_poly.entity_id
_entity_poly.type
_entity_poly.pdbx_seq_one_letter_code
_entity_poly.pdbx_strand_id
1 'polypeptide(L)' 'VPHLGNYLGALESWVALQDEYSRVMYSIVDLHSITQPQDPQMLRDNILDMAANPTRSILFQQSQ' A
#
# COMPACT_ATOMS: atom_id res chain seq x y z
N VAL A 1 -2.57 8.52 -5.56
CA VAL A 1 -3.69 7.71 -6.12
C VAL A 1 -3.17 6.61 -7.04
N PRO A 2 -3.52 5.34 -6.81
CA PRO A 2 -3.13 4.22 -7.66
C PRO A 2 -3.60 4.42 -9.11
N HIS A 3 -2.75 4.13 -10.06
CA HIS A 3 -3.11 4.13 -11.48
C HIS A 3 -3.17 2.70 -12.04
N LEU A 4 -3.71 2.55 -13.25
CA LEU A 4 -3.87 1.24 -13.91
C LEU A 4 -2.55 0.44 -13.96
N GLY A 5 -1.42 1.11 -14.17
CA GLY A 5 -0.11 0.48 -14.11
C GLY A 5 0.24 -0.14 -12.75
N ASN A 6 -0.16 0.45 -11.61
CA ASN A 6 0.06 -0.16 -10.30
C ASN A 6 -0.86 -1.39 -10.11
N TYR A 7 -2.09 -1.31 -10.62
CA TYR A 7 -3.04 -2.40 -10.54
C TYR A 7 -2.54 -3.64 -11.29
N LEU A 8 -2.24 -3.48 -12.57
CA LEU A 8 -1.79 -4.57 -13.45
C LEU A 8 -0.36 -5.04 -13.11
N GLY A 9 0.49 -4.13 -12.62
CA GLY A 9 1.89 -4.45 -12.35
C GLY A 9 2.17 -5.08 -10.99
N ALA A 10 1.33 -4.79 -9.98
CA ALA A 10 1.62 -5.21 -8.61
C ALA A 10 0.36 -5.68 -7.85
N LEU A 11 -0.74 -4.91 -7.85
CA LEU A 11 -1.87 -5.23 -6.98
C LEU A 11 -2.56 -6.54 -7.35
N GLU A 12 -2.71 -6.86 -8.64
CA GLU A 12 -3.28 -8.15 -9.09
C GLU A 12 -2.45 -9.33 -8.57
N SER A 13 -1.13 -9.28 -8.76
CA SER A 13 -0.20 -10.29 -8.24
C SER A 13 -0.22 -10.35 -6.71
N TRP A 14 -0.33 -9.22 -6.02
CA TRP A 14 -0.44 -9.18 -4.56
C TRP A 14 -1.72 -9.86 -4.09
N VAL A 15 -2.85 -9.69 -4.77
CA VAL A 15 -4.07 -10.43 -4.43
C VAL A 15 -3.87 -11.94 -4.59
N ALA A 16 -3.27 -12.39 -5.68
CA ALA A 16 -2.99 -13.82 -5.91
C ALA A 16 -2.06 -14.42 -4.83
N LEU A 17 -1.02 -13.69 -4.43
CA LEU A 17 -0.07 -14.15 -3.40
C LEU A 17 -0.73 -14.41 -2.03
N GLN A 18 -1.85 -13.74 -1.71
CA GLN A 18 -2.59 -13.98 -0.47
C GLN A 18 -3.24 -15.37 -0.42
N ASP A 19 -3.54 -15.95 -1.58
CA ASP A 19 -4.11 -17.29 -1.68
C ASP A 19 -3.01 -18.38 -1.76
N GLU A 20 -1.81 -18.01 -2.24
CA GLU A 20 -0.67 -18.93 -2.32
C GLU A 20 0.11 -19.09 -1.00
N TYR A 21 0.19 -18.01 -0.20
CA TYR A 21 0.97 -17.99 1.04
C TYR A 21 0.08 -17.79 2.26
N SER A 22 0.33 -18.58 3.32
CA SER A 22 -0.47 -18.52 4.56
C SER A 22 -0.41 -17.19 5.30
N ARG A 23 0.62 -16.36 5.04
CA ARG A 23 0.81 -15.03 5.63
C ARG A 23 1.54 -14.13 4.64
N VAL A 24 0.93 -13.00 4.30
CA VAL A 24 1.55 -11.96 3.47
C VAL A 24 1.45 -10.61 4.14
N MET A 25 2.48 -9.79 3.96
CA MET A 25 2.60 -8.45 4.52
C MET A 25 2.76 -7.44 3.40
N TYR A 26 1.98 -6.36 3.45
CA TYR A 26 2.07 -5.21 2.56
C TYR A 26 2.29 -3.95 3.39
N SER A 27 3.12 -3.05 2.89
CA SER A 27 3.48 -1.81 3.59
C SER A 27 3.10 -0.59 2.76
N ILE A 28 2.44 0.38 3.40
CA ILE A 28 2.29 1.73 2.87
C ILE A 28 3.57 2.49 3.19
N VAL A 29 4.39 2.70 2.16
CA VAL A 29 5.76 3.23 2.27
C VAL A 29 5.81 4.76 2.29
N ASP A 30 5.22 5.36 3.33
CA ASP A 30 5.16 6.80 3.52
C ASP A 30 6.54 7.44 3.77
N LEU A 31 7.46 6.77 4.47
CA LEU A 31 8.85 7.24 4.63
C LEU A 31 9.63 7.27 3.31
N HIS A 32 9.32 6.38 2.36
CA HIS A 32 9.92 6.46 1.03
C HIS A 32 9.33 7.61 0.20
N SER A 33 8.09 8.01 0.47
CA SER A 33 7.40 9.10 -0.24
C SER A 33 7.99 10.48 0.08
N ILE A 34 8.49 10.68 1.31
CA ILE A 34 9.11 11.95 1.75
C ILE A 34 10.53 12.19 1.22
N THR A 35 11.10 11.23 0.47
CA THR A 35 12.36 11.45 -0.24
C THR A 35 12.24 12.46 -1.39
N GLN A 36 11.00 12.81 -1.74
CA GLN A 36 10.64 13.91 -2.62
C GLN A 36 9.75 14.92 -1.85
N PRO A 37 9.67 16.18 -2.27
CA PRO A 37 8.74 17.14 -1.68
C PRO A 37 7.30 16.62 -1.75
N GLN A 38 6.61 16.64 -0.61
CA GLN A 38 5.21 16.23 -0.48
C GLN A 38 4.39 17.35 0.16
N ASP A 39 3.13 17.49 -0.25
CA ASP A 39 2.17 18.24 0.54
C ASP A 39 1.73 17.38 1.74
N PRO A 40 1.89 17.85 3.00
CA PRO A 40 1.60 17.05 4.18
C PRO A 40 0.14 16.59 4.28
N GLN A 41 -0.80 17.40 3.80
CA GLN A 41 -2.23 17.08 3.86
C GLN A 41 -2.55 16.01 2.82
N MET A 42 -2.12 16.20 1.57
CA MET A 42 -2.27 15.20 0.51
C MET A 42 -1.58 13.88 0.86
N LEU A 43 -0.40 13.89 1.50
CA LEU A 43 0.28 12.66 1.89
C LEU A 43 -0.56 11.87 2.90
N ARG A 44 -1.15 12.52 3.90
CA ARG A 44 -2.04 11.88 4.87
C ARG A 44 -3.28 11.30 4.20
N ASP A 45 -3.90 12.05 3.32
CA ASP A 45 -5.09 11.61 2.59
C ASP A 45 -4.75 10.38 1.72
N ASN A 46 -3.63 10.41 1.00
CA ASN A 46 -3.18 9.26 0.20
C ASN A 46 -2.86 8.02 1.06
N ILE A 47 -2.30 8.19 2.26
CA ILE A 47 -2.05 7.05 3.18
C ILE A 47 -3.38 6.41 3.59
N LEU A 48 -4.39 7.23 3.92
CA LEU A 48 -5.72 6.74 4.29
C LEU A 48 -6.44 6.08 3.11
N ASP A 49 -6.34 6.65 1.91
CA ASP A 49 -6.90 6.07 0.68
C ASP A 49 -6.27 4.70 0.35
N MET A 50 -4.98 4.53 0.67
CA MET A 50 -4.28 3.25 0.51
C MET A 50 -4.55 2.25 1.64
N ALA A 51 -4.97 2.73 2.81
CA ALA A 51 -5.28 1.91 3.97
C ALA A 51 -6.63 1.20 3.80
N ALA A 52 -6.63 0.06 3.12
CA ALA A 52 -7.74 -0.89 3.15
C ALA A 52 -7.70 -1.72 4.43
N ASN A 53 -8.84 -2.22 4.92
CA ASN A 53 -8.87 -3.19 6.02
C ASN A 53 -8.77 -4.63 5.44
N PRO A 54 -7.60 -5.29 5.47
CA PRO A 54 -7.43 -6.60 4.85
C PRO A 54 -7.75 -7.70 5.85
N THR A 55 -8.55 -8.69 5.45
CA THR A 55 -8.87 -9.86 6.27
C THR A 55 -7.90 -11.02 6.08
N ARG A 56 -7.16 -11.04 4.96
CA ARG A 56 -6.27 -12.14 4.55
C ARG A 56 -4.78 -11.80 4.58
N SER A 57 -4.43 -10.54 4.83
CA SER A 57 -3.04 -10.07 4.85
C SER A 57 -2.85 -9.02 5.94
N ILE A 58 -1.59 -8.77 6.28
CA ILE A 58 -1.22 -7.67 7.17
C ILE A 58 -0.91 -6.47 6.29
N LEU A 59 -1.69 -5.39 6.43
CA LEU A 59 -1.39 -4.09 5.84
C LEU A 59 -1.01 -3.13 6.96
N PHE A 60 0.12 -2.45 6.83
CA PHE A 60 0.62 -1.52 7.84
C PHE A 60 1.27 -0.29 7.19
N GLN A 61 1.28 0.83 7.92
CA GLN A 61 2.01 2.04 7.55
C GLN A 61 3.46 1.92 8.02
N GLN A 62 4.42 2.23 7.15
CA GLN A 62 5.85 2.03 7.43
C GLN A 62 6.35 2.83 8.64
N SER A 63 5.85 4.06 8.85
CA SER A 63 6.28 4.92 9.95
C SER A 63 5.66 4.61 11.33
N GLN A 64 4.79 3.59 11.44
CA GLN A 64 4.08 3.24 12.68
C GLN A 64 4.77 2.09 13.43
#